data_AF-A0A7K5BQU9-F1
#
_entry.id   AF-A0A7K5BQU9-F1
#
_cell.length_a   1.000
_cell.length_b   1.000
_cell.length_c   1.000
_cell.angle_alpha   90.00
_cell.angle_beta   90.00
_cell.angle_gamma   90.00
#
_symmetry.space_group_name_H-M   'P 1'
#
loop_
_entity.id
_entity.type
_entity.pdbx_description
1 polymer ?
#
loop_
_entity_poly.entity_id
_entity_poly.type
_entity_poly.pdbx_seq_one_letter_code
_entity_poly.pdbx_strand_id
1 'polypeptide(L)'
;ALEAARICANKYMVKSCGKDGFHIRVRLHPFHVIRINKMLSCAGADRLQTGMRGAFDKPQGTVLCAAGNGSGVSGQVSNRVWGLSGCRRACAAPSTSRRARCCIHISKKWGFTKFNADAFEEMVAQKRLIPDGCGVKYVPARGPLDRWRALHA
;
A
#
# COMPACT_ATOMS: atom_id res chain seq x y z
N ALA A 1 -3.23 -13.16 1.35
CA ALA A 1 -2.78 -12.37 2.53
C ALA A 1 -3.04 -10.87 2.37
N LEU A 2 -2.44 -10.19 1.37
CA LEU A 2 -2.64 -8.75 1.17
C LEU A 2 -4.12 -8.36 0.98
N GLU A 3 -4.87 -9.13 0.18
CA GLU A 3 -6.29 -8.83 -0.07
C GLU A 3 -7.15 -9.01 1.19
N ALA A 4 -6.89 -10.05 1.99
CA ALA A 4 -7.58 -10.25 3.27
C ALA A 4 -7.33 -9.09 4.24
N ALA A 5 -6.08 -8.59 4.31
CA ALA A 5 -5.74 -7.43 5.12
C ALA A 5 -6.46 -6.16 4.63
N ARG A 6 -6.52 -5.94 3.30
CA ARG A 6 -7.25 -4.82 2.68
C ARG A 6 -8.74 -4.87 3.03
N ILE A 7 -9.39 -6.01 2.87
CA ILE A 7 -10.81 -6.19 3.17
C ILE A 7 -11.09 -5.94 4.65
N CYS A 8 -10.24 -6.45 5.54
CA CYS A 8 -10.41 -6.23 6.97
C CYS A 8 -10.31 -4.75 7.35
N ALA A 9 -9.28 -4.06 6.85
CA ALA A 9 -9.12 -2.63 7.05
C ALA A 9 -10.34 -1.85 6.53
N ASN A 10 -10.77 -2.16 5.30
CA ASN A 10 -11.92 -1.49 4.68
C ASN A 10 -13.21 -1.69 5.47
N LYS A 11 -13.55 -2.93 5.85
CA LYS A 11 -14.76 -3.24 6.64
C LYS A 11 -14.81 -2.45 7.94
N TYR A 12 -13.68 -2.34 8.64
CA TYR A 12 -13.63 -1.58 9.87
C TYR A 12 -13.77 -0.07 9.64
N MET A 13 -13.06 0.46 8.65
CA MET A 13 -13.07 1.89 8.36
C MET A 13 -14.42 2.38 7.84
N VAL A 14 -15.11 1.60 7.01
CA VAL A 14 -16.49 1.89 6.59
C VAL A 14 -17.44 1.94 7.78
N LYS A 15 -17.29 1.02 8.75
CA LYS A 15 -18.13 1.01 9.97
C LYS A 15 -17.84 2.21 10.89
N SER A 16 -16.59 2.66 10.97
CA SER A 16 -16.19 3.69 11.94
C SER A 16 -16.25 5.12 11.40
N CYS A 17 -15.84 5.35 10.14
CA CYS A 17 -15.72 6.69 9.56
C CYS A 17 -16.73 6.97 8.44
N GLY A 18 -17.53 5.98 8.04
CA GLY A 18 -18.30 6.03 6.80
C GLY A 18 -17.43 5.79 5.56
N LYS A 19 -18.08 5.56 4.42
CA LYS A 19 -17.40 5.22 3.15
C LYS A 19 -16.49 6.34 2.64
N ASP A 20 -16.88 7.60 2.84
CA ASP A 20 -16.18 8.77 2.32
C ASP A 20 -15.19 9.40 3.32
N GLY A 21 -15.08 8.84 4.52
CA GLY A 21 -14.25 9.38 5.61
C GLY A 21 -12.78 8.94 5.57
N PHE A 22 -12.37 8.14 4.58
CA PHE A 22 -11.00 7.63 4.49
C PHE A 22 -10.57 7.29 3.06
N HIS A 23 -9.26 7.20 2.86
CA HIS A 23 -8.64 6.75 1.63
C HIS A 23 -7.47 5.82 1.96
N ILE A 24 -7.56 4.56 1.58
CA ILE A 24 -6.52 3.55 1.81
C ILE A 24 -5.87 3.14 0.50
N ARG A 25 -4.54 3.03 0.51
CA ARG A 25 -3.72 2.54 -0.60
C ARG A 25 -2.82 1.40 -0.13
N VAL A 26 -2.90 0.27 -0.83
CA VAL A 26 -1.92 -0.81 -0.69
C VAL A 26 -0.72 -0.45 -1.57
N ARG A 27 0.46 -0.27 -0.97
CA ARG A 27 1.68 0.12 -1.71
C ARG A 27 2.47 -1.07 -2.24
N LEU A 28 2.16 -2.26 -1.71
CA LEU A 28 2.82 -3.49 -2.07
C LEU A 28 2.11 -4.15 -3.25
N HIS A 29 2.88 -4.44 -4.29
CA HIS A 29 2.40 -5.12 -5.48
C HIS A 29 3.06 -6.49 -5.61
N PRO A 30 2.28 -7.59 -5.69
CA PRO A 30 2.83 -8.94 -5.79
C PRO A 30 3.28 -9.24 -7.23
N PHE A 31 4.51 -8.85 -7.58
CA PHE A 31 5.06 -9.08 -8.91
C PHE A 31 5.78 -10.43 -9.05
N HIS A 32 6.21 -11.04 -7.95
CA HIS A 32 6.98 -12.26 -7.99
C HIS A 32 6.06 -13.47 -8.16
N VAL A 33 6.29 -14.32 -9.16
CA VAL A 33 5.48 -15.52 -9.40
C VAL A 33 6.14 -16.73 -8.74
N ILE A 34 5.42 -17.42 -7.86
CA ILE A 34 5.84 -18.71 -7.31
C ILE A 34 5.39 -19.85 -8.21
N ARG A 35 6.23 -20.89 -8.25
CA ARG A 35 5.98 -22.10 -9.03
C ARG A 35 5.82 -23.28 -8.09
N ILE A 36 5.11 -24.31 -8.56
CA ILE A 36 4.91 -25.55 -7.82
C ILE A 36 5.08 -26.78 -8.72
N ASN A 37 5.80 -27.78 -8.23
CA ASN A 37 5.78 -29.12 -8.81
C ASN A 37 4.58 -29.84 -8.21
N LYS A 38 3.45 -29.86 -8.92
CA LYS A 38 2.24 -30.50 -8.39
C LYS A 38 2.44 -32.01 -8.35
N MET A 39 2.54 -32.56 -7.14
CA MET A 39 2.52 -33.99 -6.91
C MET A 39 1.09 -34.53 -6.95
N LEU A 40 0.89 -35.68 -7.58
CA LEU A 40 -0.37 -36.41 -7.58
C LEU A 40 -0.58 -37.06 -6.20
N SER A 41 -1.67 -36.71 -5.53
CA SER A 41 -2.09 -37.32 -4.28
C SER A 41 -3.15 -38.39 -4.56
N CYS A 42 -2.72 -39.53 -5.13
CA CYS A 42 -3.56 -40.71 -5.34
C CYS A 42 -2.75 -42.00 -5.15
N ALA A 43 -3.42 -43.11 -4.85
CA ALA A 43 -2.77 -44.42 -4.78
C ALA A 43 -2.18 -44.79 -6.15
N GLY A 44 -0.92 -45.24 -6.18
CA GLY A 44 -0.21 -45.53 -7.44
C GLY A 44 0.27 -44.29 -8.21
N ALA A 45 0.35 -43.12 -7.57
CA ALA A 45 0.88 -41.90 -8.19
C ALA A 45 2.32 -42.04 -8.73
N ASP A 46 3.11 -42.96 -8.18
CA ASP A 46 4.49 -43.22 -8.63
C ASP A 46 4.55 -43.69 -10.10
N ARG A 47 3.52 -44.43 -10.55
CA ARG A 47 3.41 -44.92 -11.92
C ARG A 47 2.97 -43.84 -12.91
N LEU A 48 2.31 -42.79 -12.42
CA LEU A 48 1.65 -41.77 -13.23
C LEU A 48 2.41 -40.44 -13.27
N GLN A 49 3.34 -40.23 -12.34
CA GLN A 49 4.12 -39.01 -12.24
C GLN A 49 5.61 -39.27 -12.45
N THR A 50 6.29 -38.32 -13.11
CA THR A 50 7.75 -38.35 -13.30
C THR A 50 8.56 -38.00 -12.04
N GLY A 51 7.90 -37.84 -10.89
CA GLY A 51 8.53 -37.40 -9.64
C GLY A 51 9.27 -36.08 -9.81
N MET A 52 10.58 -36.09 -9.55
CA MET A 52 11.46 -34.91 -9.65
C MET A 52 12.16 -34.75 -11.01
N ARG A 53 11.89 -35.64 -11.98
CA ARG A 53 12.46 -35.50 -13.32
C ARG A 53 11.78 -34.32 -14.05
N GLY A 54 12.57 -33.34 -14.48
CA GLY A 54 12.06 -32.13 -15.12
C GLY A 54 11.35 -31.17 -14.17
N ALA A 55 11.84 -31.03 -12.94
CA ALA A 55 11.23 -30.26 -11.84
C ALA A 55 11.15 -28.73 -12.04
N PHE A 56 11.23 -28.22 -13.27
CA PHE A 56 10.95 -26.81 -13.52
C PHE A 56 9.44 -26.62 -13.68
N ASP A 57 8.91 -25.85 -12.74
CA ASP A 57 7.51 -25.93 -12.38
C ASP A 57 6.62 -24.92 -13.10
N LYS A 58 5.32 -25.19 -13.04
CA LYS A 58 4.29 -24.27 -13.54
C LYS A 58 4.05 -23.14 -12.53
N PRO A 59 3.75 -21.92 -12.99
CA PRO A 59 3.37 -20.82 -12.11
C PRO A 59 2.04 -21.14 -11.41
N GLN A 60 1.98 -20.93 -10.09
CA GLN A 60 0.74 -21.16 -9.30
C GLN A 60 0.17 -19.89 -8.70
N GLY A 61 1.00 -18.93 -8.32
CA GLY A 61 0.53 -17.74 -7.63
C GLY A 61 1.54 -16.63 -7.61
N THR A 62 1.10 -15.46 -7.16
CA THR A 62 1.94 -14.28 -7.01
C THR A 62 2.20 -14.00 -5.54
N VAL A 63 3.45 -13.70 -5.21
CA VAL A 63 3.90 -13.28 -3.89
C VAL A 63 4.56 -11.93 -3.98
N LEU A 64 4.65 -11.31 -2.82
CA LEU A 64 5.44 -10.11 -2.62
C LEU A 64 6.68 -10.47 -1.81
N CYS A 65 7.85 -10.09 -2.30
CA CYS A 65 9.08 -10.09 -1.53
C CYS A 65 9.21 -8.73 -0.83
N ALA A 66 8.86 -8.68 0.46
CA ALA A 66 9.00 -7.45 1.25
C ALA A 66 10.38 -7.41 1.93
N ALA A 67 11.23 -6.48 1.53
CA ALA A 67 12.39 -6.10 2.34
C ALA A 67 11.90 -5.38 3.61
N GLY A 68 12.55 -5.62 4.76
CA GLY A 68 12.04 -5.36 6.12
C GLY A 68 11.52 -3.95 6.46
N ASN A 69 11.73 -2.96 5.58
CA ASN A 69 11.42 -1.56 5.82
C ASN A 69 10.34 -0.98 4.88
N GLY A 70 9.78 -1.79 3.97
CA GLY A 70 8.75 -1.32 3.02
C GLY A 70 7.41 -1.07 3.71
N SER A 71 6.90 0.17 3.65
CA SER A 71 5.56 0.52 4.17
C SER A 71 4.48 -0.23 3.39
N GLY A 72 3.84 -1.21 4.01
CA GLY A 72 2.99 -2.15 3.28
C GLY A 72 1.64 -1.60 2.82
N VAL A 73 0.92 -1.00 3.76
CA VAL A 73 -0.39 -0.38 3.55
C VAL A 73 -0.31 1.03 4.13
N SER A 74 -0.73 2.02 3.35
CA SER A 74 -0.82 3.41 3.81
C SER A 74 -2.26 3.88 3.70
N GLY A 75 -2.81 4.39 4.80
CA GLY A 75 -4.13 5.02 4.82
C GLY A 75 -4.02 6.49 5.20
N GLN A 76 -4.78 7.33 4.50
CA GLN A 76 -5.11 8.68 4.92
C GLN A 76 -6.54 8.65 5.46
N VAL A 77 -6.73 9.18 6.66
CA VAL A 77 -8.03 9.17 7.36
C VAL A 77 -8.29 10.57 7.85
N SER A 78 -9.53 11.05 7.71
CA SER A 78 -9.91 12.41 8.12
C SER A 78 -9.76 12.64 9.62
N ASN A 79 -9.87 11.59 10.44
CA ASN A 79 -9.68 11.66 11.88
C ASN A 79 -8.58 10.70 12.35
N ARG A 80 -7.58 11.26 13.05
CA ARG A 80 -6.39 10.55 13.53
C ARG A 80 -6.72 9.40 14.48
N VAL A 81 -7.76 9.55 15.32
CA VAL A 81 -8.15 8.53 16.32
C VAL A 81 -8.72 7.28 15.64
N TRP A 82 -9.64 7.48 14.70
CA TRP A 82 -10.25 6.38 13.95
C TRP A 82 -9.27 5.73 12.96
N GLY A 83 -8.34 6.51 12.40
CA GLY A 83 -7.28 5.97 11.56
C GLY A 83 -6.30 5.08 12.33
N LEU A 84 -5.96 5.45 13.57
CA LEU A 84 -5.13 4.65 14.47
C LEU A 84 -5.79 3.32 14.84
N SER A 85 -7.06 3.35 15.24
CA SER A 85 -7.80 2.13 15.59
C SER A 85 -7.99 1.21 14.38
N GLY A 86 -8.17 1.78 13.18
CA GLY A 86 -8.30 1.02 11.95
C GLY A 86 -7.01 0.37 11.50
N CYS A 87 -5.90 1.10 11.56
CA CYS A 87 -4.58 0.53 11.32
C CYS A 87 -4.24 -0.55 12.35
N ARG A 88 -4.59 -0.35 13.64
CA ARG A 88 -4.41 -1.38 14.68
C ARG A 88 -5.19 -2.65 14.38
N ARG A 89 -6.47 -2.54 14.01
CA ARG A 89 -7.24 -3.72 13.59
C ARG A 89 -6.72 -4.36 12.32
N ALA A 90 -6.30 -3.57 11.33
CA ALA A 90 -5.73 -4.09 10.09
C ALA A 90 -4.39 -4.80 10.31
N CYS A 91 -3.63 -4.41 11.33
CA CYS A 91 -2.42 -5.10 11.77
C CYS A 91 -2.73 -6.30 12.69
N ALA A 92 -3.81 -6.25 13.46
CA ALA A 92 -4.23 -7.31 14.37
C ALA A 92 -4.96 -8.46 13.65
N ALA A 93 -5.75 -8.14 12.64
CA ALA A 93 -6.35 -9.08 11.70
C ALA A 93 -5.42 -9.32 10.50
N PRO A 94 -5.56 -10.45 9.81
CA PRO A 94 -4.97 -11.71 10.23
C PRO A 94 -3.46 -11.58 10.48
N SER A 95 -3.09 -11.18 11.70
CA SER A 95 -1.74 -11.36 12.23
C SER A 95 -1.33 -12.84 12.32
N THR A 96 -2.29 -13.78 12.23
CA THR A 96 -2.05 -15.21 12.08
C THR A 96 -1.57 -15.65 10.70
N SER A 97 -1.70 -14.82 9.64
CA SER A 97 -1.25 -15.16 8.27
C SER A 97 0.03 -14.43 7.85
N ARG A 98 0.40 -13.33 8.51
CA ARG A 98 1.63 -12.60 8.20
C ARG A 98 2.73 -13.05 9.14
N ARG A 99 3.68 -13.84 8.62
CA ARG A 99 4.80 -14.44 9.37
C ARG A 99 5.76 -13.42 10.06
N ALA A 100 5.61 -12.12 9.83
CA ALA A 100 6.51 -11.07 10.34
C ALA A 100 5.77 -10.07 11.24
N ARG A 101 6.48 -9.36 12.13
CA ARG A 101 5.92 -8.26 12.95
C ARG A 101 5.47 -7.09 12.06
N CYS A 102 4.38 -6.41 12.42
CA CYS A 102 3.90 -5.19 11.75
C CYS A 102 4.12 -4.03 12.70
N CYS A 103 4.67 -2.93 12.19
CA CYS A 103 4.73 -1.66 12.93
C CYS A 103 3.74 -0.67 12.32
N ILE A 104 3.02 0.04 13.18
CA ILE A 104 2.13 1.13 12.77
C ILE A 104 2.90 2.43 12.99
N HIS A 105 3.08 3.19 11.93
CA HIS A 105 3.75 4.48 11.97
C HIS A 105 2.77 5.57 11.56
N ILE A 106 2.63 6.61 12.39
CA ILE A 106 1.90 7.83 12.02
C ILE A 106 2.90 8.74 11.30
N SER A 107 2.64 9.01 10.03
CA SER A 107 3.46 9.91 9.23
C SER A 107 3.34 11.36 9.73
N LYS A 108 4.46 12.09 9.75
CA LYS A 108 4.49 13.56 9.93
C LYS A 108 4.15 14.32 8.64
N LYS A 109 4.02 13.59 7.51
CA LYS A 109 3.72 14.15 6.19
C LYS A 109 2.23 14.41 6.01
N TRP A 110 1.90 15.39 5.18
CA TRP A 110 0.51 15.68 4.81
C TRP A 110 -0.04 14.58 3.90
N GLY A 111 -0.83 13.66 4.47
CA GLY A 111 -1.50 12.59 3.72
C GLY A 111 -0.54 11.69 2.93
N PHE A 112 -0.80 11.54 1.63
CA PHE A 112 0.06 10.80 0.70
C PHE A 112 1.12 11.64 -0.01
N THR A 113 1.34 12.88 0.43
CA THR A 113 2.36 13.74 -0.15
C THR A 113 3.74 13.46 0.47
N LYS A 114 4.78 14.01 -0.18
CA LYS A 114 6.16 13.92 0.31
C LYS A 114 6.50 14.99 1.36
N PHE A 115 5.64 15.99 1.54
CA PHE A 115 5.88 17.18 2.36
C PHE A 115 5.38 17.02 3.79
N ASN A 116 6.03 17.67 4.75
CA ASN A 116 5.59 17.70 6.14
C ASN A 116 4.27 18.47 6.28
N ALA A 117 3.45 18.08 7.24
CA ALA A 117 2.17 18.74 7.50
C ALA A 117 2.35 20.22 7.88
N ASP A 118 3.34 20.51 8.73
CA ASP A 118 3.58 21.86 9.28
C ASP A 118 3.88 22.89 8.18
N ALA A 119 4.65 22.52 7.16
CA ALA A 119 5.05 23.42 6.07
C ALA A 119 4.09 23.36 4.87
N PHE A 120 3.11 22.45 4.85
CA PHE A 120 2.28 22.21 3.67
C PHE A 120 1.43 23.42 3.32
N GLU A 121 0.76 24.01 4.31
CA GLU A 121 -0.10 25.17 4.14
C GLU A 121 0.69 26.40 3.68
N GLU A 122 1.86 26.64 4.25
CA GLU A 122 2.77 27.71 3.84
C GLU A 122 3.22 27.54 2.37
N MET A 123 3.59 26.32 1.96
CA MET A 123 4.01 26.06 0.58
C MET A 123 2.86 26.18 -0.44
N VAL A 124 1.62 25.90 -0.02
CA VAL A 124 0.43 26.15 -0.85
C VAL A 124 0.16 27.66 -0.94
N ALA A 125 0.24 28.39 0.18
CA ALA A 125 0.08 29.85 0.21
C ALA A 125 1.11 30.58 -0.66
N GLN A 126 2.36 30.11 -0.66
CA GLN A 126 3.43 30.59 -1.53
C GLN A 126 3.28 30.17 -3.01
N LYS A 127 2.17 29.51 -3.39
CA LYS A 127 1.93 28.94 -4.74
C LYS A 127 3.05 28.01 -5.22
N ARG A 128 3.83 27.41 -4.31
CA ARG A 128 4.88 26.42 -4.62
C ARG A 128 4.31 25.01 -4.77
N LEU A 129 3.12 24.77 -4.22
CA LEU A 129 2.36 23.54 -4.39
C LEU A 129 1.04 23.85 -5.07
N ILE A 130 0.76 23.13 -6.16
CA ILE A 130 -0.52 23.18 -6.85
C ILE A 130 -1.26 21.87 -6.57
N PRO A 131 -2.50 21.92 -6.05
CA PRO A 131 -3.30 20.71 -5.85
C PRO A 131 -3.65 20.06 -7.19
N ASP A 132 -3.50 18.74 -7.27
CA ASP A 132 -3.77 17.94 -8.46
C ASP A 132 -4.58 16.70 -8.07
N GLY A 133 -5.84 16.94 -7.69
CA GLY A 133 -6.72 15.93 -7.11
C GLY A 133 -6.21 15.40 -5.77
N CYS A 134 -5.87 14.12 -5.71
CA CYS A 134 -5.34 13.50 -4.49
C CYS A 134 -3.87 13.87 -4.20
N GLY A 135 -3.14 14.34 -5.21
CA GLY A 135 -1.72 14.68 -5.09
C GLY A 135 -1.48 16.19 -5.08
N VAL A 136 -0.19 16.54 -5.04
CA VAL A 136 0.28 17.90 -5.26
C VAL A 136 1.41 17.91 -6.27
N LYS A 137 1.40 18.91 -7.15
CA LYS A 137 2.50 19.23 -8.05
C LYS A 137 3.39 20.27 -7.39
N TYR A 138 4.68 19.99 -7.32
CA TYR A 138 5.68 20.94 -6.85
C TYR A 138 6.11 21.84 -8.01
N VAL A 139 6.07 23.15 -7.78
CA VAL A 139 6.50 24.17 -8.73
C VAL A 139 7.94 24.58 -8.37
N PRO A 140 8.95 24.15 -9.14
CA PRO A 140 10.33 24.58 -8.92
C PRO A 140 10.54 26.02 -9.41
N ALA A 141 11.47 26.74 -8.78
CA ALA A 141 11.89 28.09 -9.21
C ALA A 141 12.82 28.08 -10.47
N ARG A 142 12.87 26.97 -11.21
CA ARG A 142 13.76 26.75 -12.36
C ARG A 142 13.01 26.44 -13.66
N GLY A 143 11.74 26.84 -13.74
CA GLY A 143 10.92 26.68 -14.95
C GLY A 143 10.96 27.90 -15.87
N PRO A 144 10.31 27.84 -17.05
CA PRO A 144 10.11 28.99 -17.91
C PRO A 144 9.43 30.15 -17.15
N LEU A 145 9.95 31.36 -17.32
CA LEU A 145 9.49 32.53 -16.57
C LEU A 145 8.01 32.84 -16.84
N ASP A 146 7.54 32.61 -18.07
CA ASP A 146 6.14 32.84 -18.44
C ASP A 146 5.17 31.96 -17.64
N ARG A 147 5.57 30.71 -17.38
CA ARG A 147 4.80 29.79 -16.54
C ARG A 147 4.79 30.24 -15.08
N TRP A 148 5.91 30.80 -14.60
CA TRP A 148 5.97 31.37 -13.26
C TRP A 148 5.08 32.61 -13.14
N ARG A 149 5.14 33.53 -14.12
CA ARG A 149 4.27 34.72 -14.18
C ARG A 149 2.80 34.33 -14.23
N ALA A 150 2.40 33.36 -15.05
CA ALA A 150 1.02 32.91 -15.14
C ALA A 150 0.48 32.33 -13.81
N LEU A 151 1.36 31.77 -12.97
CA LEU A 151 0.98 31.25 -11.66
C LEU A 151 0.90 32.36 -10.59
N HIS A 152 1.73 33.40 -10.71
CA HIS A 152 1.85 34.48 -9.71
C HIS A 152 1.07 35.75 -10.08
N ALA A 153 0.48 35.79 -11.28
CA ALA A 153 -0.65 36.65 -11.59
C ALA A 153 -1.83 36.34 -10.65
#